data_AF-A0A7C7HXZ8-F1
#
_entry.id   AF-A0A7C7HXZ8-F1
#
_cell.length_a   1.000
_cell.length_b   1.000
_cell.length_c   1.000
_cell.angle_alpha   90.00
_cell.angle_beta   90.00
_cell.angle_gamma   90.00
#
_symmetry.space_group_name_H-M   'P 1'
#
loop_
_entity.id
_entity.type
_entity.pdbx_description
1 polymer ?
#
loop_
_entity_poly.entity_id
_entity_poly.type
_entity_poly.pdbx_seq_one_letter_code
_entity_poly.pdbx_strand_id
1 'polypeptide(L)'
;MENTIDTIFSNPVYMAIAGVLAIMLVYAIIKKIIKLVFTIGVLLVLYVVYLNYTGQEVPQNLDELKESVSKSVEKVKDVASESIEEAKESTKKIVEKKGGRKGG
;
A
#
# COMPACT_ATOMS: atom_id res chain seq x y z
N MET A 1 -5.83 -26.01 -21.22
CA MET A 1 -6.04 -24.56 -20.99
C MET A 1 -4.82 -23.75 -21.46
N GLU A 2 -3.83 -24.40 -22.08
CA GLU A 2 -2.61 -23.75 -22.57
C GLU A 2 -2.86 -22.76 -23.74
N ASN A 3 -3.89 -22.96 -24.56
CA ASN A 3 -4.01 -22.23 -25.83
C ASN A 3 -4.53 -20.79 -25.73
N THR A 4 -5.13 -20.37 -24.60
CA THR A 4 -5.73 -19.01 -24.52
C THR A 4 -4.67 -17.92 -24.45
N ILE A 5 -3.57 -18.17 -23.73
CA ILE A 5 -2.45 -17.24 -23.69
C ILE A 5 -1.72 -17.24 -25.03
N ASP A 6 -1.45 -18.41 -25.62
CA ASP A 6 -0.84 -18.49 -26.95
C ASP A 6 -1.67 -17.79 -28.03
N THR A 7 -3.01 -17.85 -27.96
CA THR A 7 -3.88 -17.14 -28.91
C THR A 7 -3.77 -15.62 -28.77
N ILE A 8 -3.63 -15.11 -27.54
CA ILE A 8 -3.43 -13.68 -27.27
C ILE A 8 -2.06 -13.21 -27.77
N PHE A 9 -1.02 -14.02 -27.59
CA PHE A 9 0.35 -13.70 -28.01
C PHE A 9 0.62 -13.94 -29.50
N SER A 10 -0.10 -14.87 -30.14
CA SER A 10 0.09 -15.21 -31.55
C SER A 10 -0.64 -14.26 -32.52
N ASN A 11 -1.51 -13.38 -32.00
CA ASN A 11 -2.22 -12.42 -32.82
C ASN A 11 -1.91 -10.97 -32.37
N PRO A 12 -1.30 -10.16 -33.24
CA PRO A 12 -0.88 -8.79 -32.91
C PRO A 12 -2.05 -7.88 -32.48
N VAL A 13 -3.28 -8.16 -32.91
CA VAL A 13 -4.46 -7.39 -32.51
C VAL A 13 -4.78 -7.56 -31.03
N TYR A 14 -4.68 -8.79 -30.50
CA TYR A 14 -4.95 -9.05 -29.08
C TYR A 14 -3.86 -8.48 -28.17
N MET A 15 -2.58 -8.52 -28.61
CA MET A 15 -1.50 -7.81 -27.93
C MET A 15 -1.75 -6.31 -27.85
N ALA A 16 -2.23 -5.69 -28.94
CA ALA A 16 -2.53 -4.25 -28.95
C ALA A 16 -3.63 -3.90 -27.92
N ILE A 17 -4.69 -4.71 -27.85
CA ILE A 17 -5.76 -4.53 -26.85
C ILE A 17 -5.22 -4.67 -25.42
N ALA A 18 -4.42 -5.70 -25.16
CA ALA A 18 -3.79 -5.90 -23.86
C ALA A 18 -2.85 -4.73 -23.49
N GLY A 19 -2.10 -4.21 -24.46
CA GLY A 19 -1.25 -3.03 -24.29
C GLY A 19 -2.04 -1.78 -23.91
N VAL A 20 -3.16 -1.51 -24.59
CA VAL A 20 -4.04 -0.38 -24.26
C VAL A 20 -4.62 -0.53 -22.84
N LEU A 21 -5.04 -1.73 -22.46
CA LEU A 21 -5.53 -2.01 -21.10
C LEU A 21 -4.43 -1.79 -20.04
N ALA A 22 -3.20 -2.24 -20.30
CA ALA A 22 -2.07 -2.01 -19.40
C ALA A 22 -1.78 -0.50 -19.24
N ILE A 23 -1.79 0.27 -20.33
CA ILE A 23 -1.61 1.72 -20.30
C ILE A 23 -2.74 2.39 -19.49
N MET A 24 -3.99 1.96 -19.68
CA MET A 24 -5.13 2.46 -18.89
C MET A 24 -4.94 2.19 -17.39
N LEU A 25 -4.45 1.01 -17.01
CA LEU A 25 -4.19 0.65 -15.63
C LEU A 25 -3.12 1.57 -15.03
N VAL A 26 -2.00 1.74 -15.74
CA VAL A 26 -0.90 2.63 -15.32
C VAL A 26 -1.40 4.07 -15.18
N TYR A 27 -2.18 4.56 -16.14
CA TYR A 27 -2.76 5.89 -16.09
C TYR A 27 -3.68 6.08 -14.87
N ALA A 28 -4.52 5.08 -14.55
CA ALA A 28 -5.39 5.13 -13.39
C ALA A 28 -4.59 5.20 -12.07
N ILE A 29 -3.50 4.42 -11.97
CA ILE A 29 -2.60 4.45 -10.81
C ILE A 29 -1.93 5.83 -10.71
N ILE A 30 -1.32 6.33 -11.78
CA ILE A 30 -0.66 7.64 -11.81
C ILE A 30 -1.64 8.75 -11.41
N LYS A 31 -2.85 8.76 -11.98
CA LYS A 31 -3.89 9.75 -11.65
C LYS A 31 -4.21 9.76 -10.15
N LYS A 32 -4.23 8.59 -9.51
CA LYS A 32 -4.48 8.46 -8.07
C LYS A 32 -3.27 8.94 -7.25
N ILE A 33 -2.05 8.61 -7.67
CA ILE A 33 -0.81 9.04 -7.01
C ILE A 33 -0.65 10.57 -7.08
N ILE A 34 -0.90 11.20 -8.23
CA ILE A 34 -0.82 12.67 -8.37
C ILE A 34 -1.75 13.34 -7.36
N LYS A 35 -2.99 12.84 -7.21
CA LYS A 35 -3.94 13.39 -6.25
C LYS A 35 -3.46 13.21 -4.81
N LEU A 36 -2.86 12.07 -4.48
CA LEU A 36 -2.28 11.79 -3.17
C LEU A 36 -1.12 12.73 -2.85
N VAL A 37 -0.17 12.87 -3.79
CA VAL A 37 1.00 13.74 -3.66
C VAL A 37 0.58 15.19 -3.52
N PHE A 38 -0.43 15.65 -4.25
CA PHE A 38 -0.92 17.02 -4.12
C PHE A 38 -1.49 17.29 -2.72
N THR A 39 -2.30 16.37 -2.18
CA THR A 39 -2.83 16.49 -0.82
C THR A 39 -1.71 16.55 0.23
N ILE A 40 -0.72 15.65 0.15
CA ILE A 40 0.41 15.63 1.08
C ILE A 40 1.27 16.88 0.90
N GLY A 41 1.52 17.30 -0.35
CA GLY A 41 2.29 18.49 -0.67
C GLY A 41 1.66 19.77 -0.11
N VAL A 42 0.35 19.95 -0.26
CA VAL A 42 -0.37 21.07 0.36
C VAL A 42 -0.24 21.02 1.88
N LEU A 43 -0.39 19.85 2.49
CA LEU A 43 -0.22 19.67 3.93
C LEU A 43 1.19 20.07 4.39
N LEU A 44 2.22 19.67 3.65
CA LEU A 44 3.61 20.00 3.94
C LEU A 44 3.86 21.50 3.81
N VAL A 45 3.36 22.15 2.75
CA VAL A 45 3.48 23.60 2.58
C VAL A 45 2.82 24.33 3.77
N LEU A 46 1.61 23.93 4.15
CA LEU A 46 0.94 24.48 5.33
C LEU A 46 1.74 24.27 6.61
N TYR A 47 2.36 23.09 6.78
CA TYR A 47 3.19 22.78 7.94
C TYR A 47 4.45 23.66 8.02
N VAL A 48 5.14 23.85 6.89
CA VAL A 48 6.31 24.74 6.82
C VAL A 48 5.93 26.19 7.14
N VAL A 49 4.80 26.67 6.60
CA VAL A 49 4.28 28.01 6.90
C VAL A 49 3.95 28.14 8.39
N TYR A 50 3.32 27.12 8.98
CA TYR A 50 3.02 27.09 10.40
C TYR A 50 4.29 27.14 11.26
N LEU A 51 5.31 26.33 10.96
CA LEU A 51 6.60 26.38 11.68
C LEU A 51 7.26 27.75 11.60
N ASN A 52 7.24 28.36 10.41
CA ASN A 52 7.80 29.69 10.21
C ASN A 52 7.08 30.75 11.08
N TYR A 53 5.75 30.61 11.23
CA TYR A 53 4.95 31.50 12.09
C TYR A 53 5.20 31.27 13.58
N THR A 54 5.36 30.02 14.04
CA THR A 54 5.64 29.69 15.45
C THR A 54 7.11 29.81 15.83
N GLY A 55 8.00 30.13 14.88
CA GLY A 55 9.44 30.24 15.12
C GLY A 55 10.11 28.89 15.44
N GLN A 56 9.43 27.77 15.16
CA GLN A 56 10.05 26.46 15.28
C GLN A 56 10.99 26.22 14.10
N GLU A 57 12.18 25.73 14.42
CA GLU A 57 13.19 25.38 13.43
C GLU A 57 12.71 24.14 12.66
N VAL A 58 12.67 24.23 11.33
CA VAL A 58 12.44 23.04 10.50
C VAL A 58 13.61 22.09 10.77
N PRO A 59 13.38 20.81 11.12
CA PRO A 59 14.46 19.88 11.38
C PRO A 59 15.39 19.85 10.16
N GLN A 60 16.56 20.48 10.29
CA GLN A 60 17.51 20.65 9.19
C GLN A 60 18.33 19.38 8.96
N ASN A 61 18.38 18.50 9.96
CA ASN A 61 19.19 17.29 9.94
C ASN A 61 18.39 16.13 9.34
N LEU A 62 18.82 15.66 8.16
CA LEU A 62 18.29 14.47 7.51
C LEU A 62 18.38 13.22 8.42
N ASP A 63 19.36 13.18 9.33
CA ASP A 63 19.56 12.07 10.27
C ASP A 63 18.44 11.96 11.31
N GLU A 64 18.00 13.07 11.90
CA GLU A 64 16.92 13.09 12.89
C GLU A 64 15.57 12.73 12.25
N LEU A 65 15.35 13.19 11.02
CA LEU A 65 14.18 12.82 10.22
C LEU A 65 14.21 11.32 9.89
N LYS A 66 15.37 10.80 9.47
CA LYS A 66 15.54 9.39 9.12
C LYS A 66 15.32 8.48 10.33
N GLU A 67 15.82 8.84 11.51
CA GLU A 67 15.56 8.07 12.74
C GLU A 67 14.07 8.07 13.09
N SER A 68 13.42 9.24 13.04
CA SER A 68 11.99 9.39 13.38
C SER A 68 11.09 8.59 12.43
N VAL A 69 11.40 8.61 11.13
CA VAL A 69 10.69 7.82 10.12
C VAL A 69 10.97 6.33 10.31
N SER A 70 12.23 5.94 10.56
CA SER A 70 12.60 4.53 10.78
C SER A 70 11.86 3.92 11.97
N LYS A 71 11.83 4.63 13.11
CA LYS A 71 11.04 4.19 14.29
C LYS A 71 9.56 4.07 13.99
N SER A 72 9.00 4.99 13.21
CA SER A 72 7.58 4.94 12.84
C SER A 72 7.28 3.74 11.93
N VAL A 73 8.16 3.45 10.97
CA VAL A 73 8.04 2.29 10.08
C VAL A 73 8.16 0.98 10.86
N GLU A 74 9.09 0.89 11.81
CA GLU A 74 9.25 -0.29 12.67
C GLU A 74 7.99 -0.55 13.50
N LYS A 75 7.45 0.48 14.17
CA LYS A 75 6.18 0.37 14.90
C LYS A 75 5.01 -0.08 14.03
N VAL A 76 4.90 0.43 12.80
CA VAL A 76 3.83 0.01 11.87
C VAL A 76 4.00 -1.46 11.47
N LYS A 77 5.25 -1.91 11.27
CA LYS A 77 5.55 -3.30 10.93
C LYS A 77 5.22 -4.25 12.09
N ASP A 78 5.53 -3.86 13.32
CA ASP A 78 5.22 -4.65 14.51
C ASP A 78 3.70 -4.77 14.69
N VAL A 79 2.97 -3.65 14.65
CA VAL A 79 1.49 -3.63 14.76
C VAL A 79 0.84 -4.45 13.64
N ALA A 80 1.35 -4.36 12.42
CA ALA A 80 0.85 -5.16 11.30
C ALA A 80 1.12 -6.66 11.50
N SER A 81 2.28 -7.03 12.05
CA SER A 81 2.63 -8.42 12.34
C SER A 81 1.75 -8.99 13.44
N GLU A 82 1.55 -8.25 14.53
CA GLU A 82 0.63 -8.61 15.62
C GLU A 82 -0.80 -8.80 15.09
N SER A 83 -1.29 -7.87 14.26
CA SER A 83 -2.64 -7.95 13.68
C SER A 83 -2.81 -9.18 12.79
N ILE A 84 -1.77 -9.57 12.03
CA ILE A 84 -1.78 -10.76 11.18
C ILE A 84 -1.77 -12.04 12.03
N GLU A 85 -1.02 -12.05 13.12
CA GLU A 85 -0.93 -13.18 14.03
C GLU A 85 -2.22 -13.38 14.81
N GLU A 86 -2.84 -12.31 15.31
CA GLU A 86 -4.18 -12.33 15.91
C GLU A 86 -5.25 -12.82 14.93
N ALA A 87 -5.20 -12.40 13.66
CA ALA A 87 -6.11 -12.87 12.63
C ALA A 87 -5.93 -14.38 12.34
N LYS A 88 -4.70 -14.90 12.38
CA LYS A 88 -4.42 -16.33 12.22
C LYS A 88 -4.90 -17.15 13.43
N GLU A 89 -4.63 -16.70 14.64
CA GLU A 89 -5.07 -17.32 15.90
C GLU A 89 -6.60 -17.37 16.00
N SER A 90 -7.27 -16.25 15.70
CA SER A 90 -8.74 -16.16 15.71
C SER A 90 -9.38 -17.09 14.67
N THR A 91 -8.80 -17.17 13.47
CA THR A 91 -9.28 -18.10 12.42
C THR A 91 -9.08 -19.56 12.83
N LYS A 92 -7.95 -19.91 13.45
CA LYS A 92 -7.66 -21.26 13.95
C LYS A 92 -8.65 -21.69 15.04
N LYS A 93 -8.93 -20.82 16.02
CA LYS A 93 -9.94 -21.09 17.07
C LYS A 93 -11.34 -21.29 16.51
N ILE A 94 -11.75 -20.52 15.49
CA ILE A 94 -13.06 -20.66 14.85
C ILE A 94 -13.16 -21.99 14.09
N VAL A 95 -12.08 -22.41 13.41
CA VAL A 95 -12.01 -23.71 12.71
C VAL A 95 -12.04 -24.88 13.69
N GLU A 96 -11.26 -24.86 14.77
CA GLU A 96 -11.25 -25.92 15.79
C GLU A 96 -12.61 -26.04 16.51
N LYS A 97 -13.25 -24.90 16.84
CA LYS A 97 -14.58 -24.89 17.47
C LYS A 97 -15.71 -25.37 16.56
N LYS A 98 -15.57 -25.24 15.23
CA LYS A 98 -16.54 -25.79 14.25
C LYS A 98 -16.24 -27.25 13.87
N GLY A 99 -14.98 -27.66 13.84
CA GLY A 99 -14.57 -29.04 13.51
C GLY A 99 -14.96 -30.07 14.56
N GLY A 100 -14.99 -29.69 15.85
CA GLY A 100 -15.36 -30.59 16.95
C GLY A 100 -16.86 -30.92 17.10
N ARG A 101 -17.73 -30.42 16.21
CA ARG A 101 -19.20 -30.64 16.29
C ARG A 101 -19.76 -31.61 15.24
N LYS A 102 -18.90 -32.21 14.41
CA LYS A 102 -19.24 -33.28 13.45
C LYS A 102 -18.55 -34.58 13.89
N GLY A 103 -18.95 -35.10 15.03
CA GLY A 103 -18.35 -36.31 15.62
C GLY A 103 -19.01 -36.66 16.95
N GLY A 104 -20.33 -36.81 16.93
CA GLY A 104 -21.17 -37.29 18.02
C GLY A 104 -22.40 -37.92 17.42
#